data_AF-A0A813YXP6-F1
#
_entry.id   AF-A0A813YXP6-F1
#
_cell.length_a   1.000
_cell.length_b   1.000
_cell.length_c   1.000
_cell.angle_alpha   90.00
_cell.angle_beta   90.00
_cell.angle_gamma   90.00
#
_symmetry.space_group_name_H-M   'P 1'
#
loop_
_entity.id
_entity.type
_entity.pdbx_description
1 polymer ?
#
loop_
_entity_poly.entity_id
_entity_poly.type
_entity_poly.pdbx_seq_one_letter_code
_entity_poly.pdbx_strand_id
1 'polypeptide(L)'
;MILLHKMFYFILCICIYYTNAIPPIEQTMEKLIKLISDDQVLKPAEFKFPQWEKKLGLYRSEVRLDFFGEPLQAELRKNKYIYVFDNNMFATGWISSVLLEATVYGRAPKIIDTERLSLAIDAIETFHDHNQNESSVPLMTFWSQIYNQTTNIWQSAPDNLRYLITDFDDSLLLIEDILKLLGIKNIAQLIDKIRTSSAAFKDVFQIPPDFDDTYLNIGLGVQLKLLQDKYPSLYLRWLQTNSNMKKLIDLTLRYAYKPSSQNLDQNTIDPRTYFWIRDFVRDNPQAVLATTWAQNITEVRTIAHRGIRMPFNLNNIDVTVGANVIYGITSAIIYDLVDFKDYFNQDMQTLYLSTASLIAWSIKNSMKNRPDLAQVYYPSHYNFLWYGSRSLFLLELARRQDKSLPDVFNRVYSLLSDVYRSDVVKFFQDHVRSDKSSYDDFLGTNDTNIFGKLEPTGEDRIFSTAQTVNILIASFTYFDTNTGRLKWITNEKQLDTIKIMINNSISWLLENAFKYQPFNCFFSGSVKGFNQLPFWYPANIYQFLNGTTFDPDHFDTENQSLMDSIVGVSGYIDETTYERMISQKHFNVSTPTTFNGYNVPGGEFPFWSSQPYTHSVTLLALAQYNNLDD
;
A
#
# COMPACT_ATOMS: atom_id res chain seq x y z
N MET A 1 3.71 -17.93 61.41
CA MET A 1 4.09 -18.68 60.20
C MET A 1 3.23 -18.38 58.99
N ILE A 2 1.89 -18.46 59.07
CA ILE A 2 0.96 -18.21 57.95
C ILE A 2 1.04 -16.76 57.42
N LEU A 3 1.22 -15.77 58.31
CA LEU A 3 1.33 -14.36 57.91
C LEU A 3 2.61 -14.07 57.10
N LEU A 4 3.74 -14.68 57.49
CA LEU A 4 5.02 -14.56 56.78
C LEU A 4 4.97 -15.20 55.38
N HIS A 5 4.29 -16.33 55.22
CA HIS A 5 4.08 -16.94 53.91
C HIS A 5 3.24 -16.04 52.99
N LYS A 6 2.15 -15.45 53.50
CA LYS A 6 1.31 -14.53 52.70
C LYS A 6 2.06 -13.25 52.32
N MET A 7 2.91 -12.72 53.21
CA MET A 7 3.75 -11.56 52.93
C MET A 7 4.84 -11.87 51.89
N PHE A 8 5.44 -13.07 51.94
CA PHE A 8 6.40 -13.51 50.93
C PHE A 8 5.75 -13.71 49.56
N TYR A 9 4.55 -14.30 49.49
CA TYR A 9 3.80 -14.39 48.23
C TYR A 9 3.37 -13.02 47.70
N PHE A 10 2.97 -12.09 48.57
CA PHE A 10 2.64 -10.73 48.16
C PHE A 10 3.86 -9.96 47.64
N ILE A 11 5.01 -10.08 48.31
CA ILE A 11 6.28 -9.50 47.84
C ILE A 11 6.75 -10.18 46.57
N LEU A 12 6.62 -11.50 46.44
CA LEU A 12 6.97 -12.21 45.20
C LEU A 12 6.04 -11.82 44.05
N CYS A 13 4.74 -11.66 44.29
CA CYS A 13 3.79 -11.17 43.30
C CYS A 13 4.06 -9.70 42.94
N ILE A 14 4.42 -8.84 43.90
CA ILE A 14 4.86 -7.46 43.64
C ILE A 14 6.16 -7.48 42.85
N CYS A 15 7.16 -8.27 43.25
CA CYS A 15 8.42 -8.39 42.52
C CYS A 15 8.19 -8.94 41.12
N ILE A 16 7.35 -9.94 40.90
CA ILE A 16 6.98 -10.46 39.57
C ILE A 16 6.20 -9.40 38.76
N TYR A 17 5.31 -8.65 39.42
CA TYR A 17 4.53 -7.57 38.78
C TYR A 17 5.40 -6.36 38.39
N TYR A 18 6.41 -6.02 39.21
CA TYR A 18 7.38 -4.94 38.99
C TYR A 18 8.65 -5.40 38.24
N THR A 19 8.82 -6.69 37.96
CA THR A 19 9.88 -7.25 37.10
C THR A 19 9.41 -7.60 35.70
N ASN A 20 8.23 -7.11 35.28
CA ASN A 20 7.93 -6.89 33.87
C ASN A 20 8.84 -5.75 33.35
N ALA A 21 10.15 -5.95 33.41
CA ALA A 21 11.11 -5.11 32.75
C ALA A 21 10.80 -5.16 31.24
N ILE A 22 10.85 -4.00 30.59
CA ILE A 22 10.75 -3.90 29.15
C ILE A 22 11.76 -4.90 28.54
N PRO A 23 11.32 -5.81 27.66
CA PRO A 23 12.23 -6.79 27.07
C PRO A 23 13.39 -6.08 26.38
N PRO A 24 14.63 -6.58 26.48
CA PRO A 24 15.76 -6.06 25.70
C PRO A 24 15.41 -6.00 24.21
N ILE A 25 15.83 -4.93 23.54
CA ILE A 25 15.49 -4.68 22.13
C ILE A 25 15.94 -5.84 21.22
N GLU A 26 17.10 -6.43 21.49
CA GLU A 26 17.62 -7.59 20.77
C GLU A 26 16.71 -8.81 20.87
N GLN A 27 16.17 -9.10 22.07
CA GLN A 27 15.28 -10.25 22.27
C GLN A 27 13.96 -10.07 21.50
N THR A 28 13.42 -8.84 21.49
CA THR A 28 12.21 -8.52 20.70
C THR A 28 12.49 -8.68 19.21
N MET A 29 13.63 -8.18 18.72
CA MET A 29 14.03 -8.32 17.31
C MET A 29 14.22 -9.77 16.89
N GLU A 30 14.87 -10.62 17.71
CA GLU A 30 15.03 -12.05 17.43
C GLU A 30 13.69 -12.77 17.31
N LYS A 31 12.74 -12.46 18.20
CA LYS A 31 11.39 -13.01 18.14
C LYS A 31 10.64 -12.57 16.89
N LEU A 32 10.76 -11.29 16.48
CA LEU A 32 10.18 -10.79 15.23
C LEU A 32 10.76 -11.52 14.01
N ILE A 33 12.10 -11.66 13.93
CA ILE A 33 12.77 -12.41 12.85
C ILE A 33 12.23 -13.84 12.74
N LYS A 34 12.03 -14.50 13.88
CA LYS A 34 11.45 -15.84 13.90
C LYS A 34 10.01 -15.86 13.36
N LEU A 35 9.15 -14.96 13.82
CA LEU A 35 7.76 -14.87 13.35
C LEU A 35 7.69 -14.60 11.84
N ILE A 36 8.51 -13.68 11.33
CA ILE A 36 8.60 -13.38 9.90
C ILE A 36 9.00 -14.65 9.13
N SER A 37 10.05 -15.35 9.58
CA SER A 37 10.56 -16.55 8.92
C SER A 37 9.57 -17.72 8.94
N ASP A 38 8.80 -17.86 10.01
CA ASP A 38 7.81 -18.92 10.17
C ASP A 38 6.57 -18.71 9.25
N ASP A 39 6.30 -17.48 8.81
CA ASP A 39 5.19 -17.12 7.92
C ASP A 39 5.55 -17.16 6.41
N GLN A 40 6.79 -17.51 6.04
CA GLN A 40 7.15 -17.77 4.63
C GLN A 40 6.69 -19.18 4.20
N VAL A 41 6.12 -19.28 3.01
CA VAL A 41 5.72 -20.57 2.42
C VAL A 41 6.97 -21.35 2.02
N LEU A 42 7.27 -22.43 2.76
CA LEU A 42 8.36 -23.37 2.46
C LEU A 42 7.93 -24.63 1.74
N LYS A 43 6.62 -24.92 1.76
CA LYS A 43 6.03 -26.07 1.10
C LYS A 43 4.85 -25.56 0.31
N PRO A 44 4.87 -25.66 -1.04
CA PRO A 44 3.73 -25.27 -1.82
C PRO A 44 2.54 -26.16 -1.46
N ALA A 45 1.36 -25.61 -1.62
CA ALA A 45 0.10 -26.31 -1.38
C ALA A 45 -0.83 -26.02 -2.55
N GLU A 46 -1.52 -27.03 -3.06
CA GLU A 46 -2.59 -26.84 -4.04
C GLU A 46 -3.88 -26.44 -3.33
N PHE A 47 -4.77 -25.77 -4.08
CA PHE A 47 -6.10 -25.44 -3.58
C PHE A 47 -6.93 -26.70 -3.35
N LYS A 48 -7.41 -26.87 -2.12
CA LYS A 48 -8.37 -27.91 -1.73
C LYS A 48 -9.10 -27.47 -0.48
N PHE A 49 -10.20 -26.71 -0.65
CA PHE A 49 -10.91 -26.10 0.48
C PHE A 49 -11.16 -27.12 1.62
N PRO A 50 -10.85 -26.79 2.88
CA PRO A 50 -10.47 -25.48 3.42
C PRO A 50 -8.98 -25.10 3.30
N GLN A 51 -8.17 -25.88 2.59
CA GLN A 51 -6.77 -25.54 2.30
C GLN A 51 -6.67 -24.58 1.11
N TRP A 52 -6.03 -23.44 1.34
CA TRP A 52 -5.68 -22.49 0.29
C TRP A 52 -4.46 -22.95 -0.52
N GLU A 53 -4.42 -22.57 -1.80
CA GLU A 53 -3.20 -22.64 -2.60
C GLU A 53 -2.14 -21.72 -1.99
N LYS A 54 -0.90 -22.21 -1.91
CA LYS A 54 0.25 -21.44 -1.41
C LYS A 54 1.43 -21.64 -2.34
N LYS A 55 1.98 -20.55 -2.87
CA LYS A 55 3.17 -20.58 -3.74
C LYS A 55 4.45 -20.49 -2.92
N LEU A 56 5.43 -21.33 -3.26
CA LEU A 56 6.72 -21.41 -2.59
C LEU A 56 7.42 -20.05 -2.58
N GLY A 57 8.03 -19.68 -1.45
CA GLY A 57 8.84 -18.47 -1.29
C GLY A 57 8.06 -17.21 -0.94
N LEU A 58 6.74 -17.17 -1.20
CA LEU A 58 5.90 -16.03 -0.80
C LEU A 58 5.72 -15.97 0.72
N TYR A 59 5.60 -14.76 1.25
CA TYR A 59 5.16 -14.54 2.63
C TYR A 59 3.64 -14.49 2.71
N ARG A 60 3.11 -14.89 3.87
CA ARG A 60 1.67 -14.86 4.14
C ARG A 60 1.07 -13.46 3.89
N SER A 61 0.09 -13.43 3.02
CA SER A 61 -0.82 -12.31 2.78
C SER A 61 -2.25 -12.82 2.77
N GLU A 62 -3.19 -12.00 3.24
CA GLU A 62 -4.57 -12.41 3.46
C GLU A 62 -5.53 -11.33 2.98
N VAL A 63 -6.54 -11.75 2.22
CA VAL A 63 -7.73 -10.92 1.96
C VAL A 63 -8.73 -11.15 3.07
N ARG A 64 -9.18 -10.04 3.67
CA ARG A 64 -10.17 -9.98 4.73
C ARG A 64 -11.25 -8.99 4.33
N LEU A 65 -12.39 -9.03 5.03
CA LEU A 65 -13.45 -8.05 4.88
C LEU A 65 -13.42 -7.12 6.10
N ASP A 66 -13.47 -5.82 5.86
CA ASP A 66 -13.57 -4.84 6.93
C ASP A 66 -15.01 -4.78 7.45
N PHE A 67 -15.24 -5.43 8.60
CA PHE A 67 -16.46 -5.30 9.39
C PHE A 67 -16.12 -4.53 10.64
N PHE A 68 -16.89 -3.51 11.04
CA PHE A 68 -16.70 -2.80 12.30
C PHE A 68 -17.99 -2.79 13.11
N GLY A 69 -17.88 -2.61 14.43
CA GLY A 69 -19.03 -2.45 15.30
C GLY A 69 -19.08 -3.47 16.44
N GLU A 70 -20.15 -4.24 16.56
CA GLU A 70 -20.38 -5.14 17.69
C GLU A 70 -19.34 -6.27 17.79
N PRO A 71 -19.21 -6.95 18.95
CA PRO A 71 -18.14 -7.94 19.17
C PRO A 71 -18.11 -9.06 18.14
N LEU A 72 -19.26 -9.49 17.60
CA LEU A 72 -19.30 -10.50 16.55
C LEU A 72 -18.60 -10.02 15.27
N GLN A 73 -18.77 -8.76 14.87
CA GLN A 73 -18.13 -8.20 13.67
C GLN A 73 -16.61 -8.12 13.87
N ALA A 74 -16.17 -7.66 15.04
CA ALA A 74 -14.76 -7.67 15.40
C ALA A 74 -14.17 -9.09 15.38
N GLU A 75 -14.87 -10.07 15.95
CA GLU A 75 -14.43 -11.48 15.93
C GLU A 75 -14.41 -12.07 14.52
N LEU A 76 -15.37 -11.73 13.65
CA LEU A 76 -15.36 -12.16 12.24
C LEU A 76 -14.14 -11.59 11.50
N ARG A 77 -13.83 -10.30 11.68
CA ARG A 77 -12.65 -9.64 11.09
C ARG A 77 -11.34 -10.27 11.58
N LYS A 78 -11.25 -10.59 12.88
CA LYS A 78 -10.08 -11.21 13.54
C LYS A 78 -9.94 -12.71 13.33
N ASN A 79 -10.99 -13.39 12.88
CA ASN A 79 -11.02 -14.85 12.91
C ASN A 79 -9.90 -15.45 12.05
N LYS A 80 -9.19 -16.43 12.61
CA LYS A 80 -8.11 -17.15 11.92
C LYS A 80 -8.58 -18.13 10.85
N TYR A 81 -9.88 -18.30 10.65
CA TYR A 81 -10.48 -19.14 9.62
C TYR A 81 -11.27 -18.34 8.58
N ILE A 82 -11.50 -17.04 8.80
CA ILE A 82 -12.24 -16.17 7.90
C ILE A 82 -11.26 -15.21 7.22
N TYR A 83 -10.62 -15.72 6.19
CA TYR A 83 -9.71 -14.98 5.31
C TYR A 83 -9.49 -15.81 4.03
N VAL A 84 -9.00 -15.17 2.98
CA VAL A 84 -8.48 -15.85 1.78
C VAL A 84 -6.97 -15.67 1.77
N PHE A 85 -6.18 -16.74 1.74
CA PHE A 85 -4.74 -16.60 1.53
C PHE A 85 -4.49 -16.02 0.13
N ASP A 86 -3.67 -15.00 0.01
CA ASP A 86 -3.39 -14.35 -1.27
C ASP A 86 -1.93 -14.56 -1.70
N ASN A 87 -1.73 -15.04 -2.92
CA ASN A 87 -0.42 -15.20 -3.53
C ASN A 87 -0.05 -13.95 -4.34
N ASN A 88 0.21 -12.82 -3.66
CA ASN A 88 0.66 -11.58 -4.30
C ASN A 88 2.16 -11.33 -4.12
N MET A 89 2.72 -10.53 -5.03
CA MET A 89 4.10 -10.05 -4.96
C MET A 89 4.28 -9.04 -3.83
N PHE A 90 3.34 -8.10 -3.70
CA PHE A 90 3.46 -6.88 -2.90
C PHE A 90 3.97 -7.14 -1.47
N ALA A 91 3.31 -8.03 -0.72
CA ALA A 91 3.70 -8.33 0.65
C ALA A 91 5.13 -8.90 0.73
N THR A 92 5.46 -9.83 -0.18
CA THR A 92 6.79 -10.47 -0.24
C THR A 92 7.88 -9.48 -0.62
N GLY A 93 7.61 -8.58 -1.57
CA GLY A 93 8.51 -7.51 -1.98
C GLY A 93 8.80 -6.52 -0.85
N TRP A 94 7.79 -6.10 -0.11
CA TRP A 94 7.95 -5.21 1.03
C TRP A 94 8.69 -5.84 2.20
N ILE A 95 8.33 -7.07 2.59
CA ILE A 95 9.01 -7.81 3.66
C ILE A 95 10.50 -7.96 3.31
N SER A 96 10.82 -8.37 2.08
CA SER A 96 12.21 -8.53 1.63
C SER A 96 12.96 -7.19 1.64
N SER A 97 12.35 -6.12 1.13
CA SER A 97 12.93 -4.78 1.12
C SER A 97 13.21 -4.26 2.54
N VAL A 98 12.26 -4.43 3.46
CA VAL A 98 12.38 -3.99 4.86
C VAL A 98 13.46 -4.77 5.61
N LEU A 99 13.55 -6.09 5.40
CA LEU A 99 14.60 -6.91 6.01
C LEU A 99 15.99 -6.47 5.53
N LEU A 100 16.14 -6.18 4.23
CA LEU A 100 17.38 -5.65 3.66
C LEU A 100 17.69 -4.26 4.21
N GLU A 101 16.73 -3.35 4.28
CA GLU A 101 16.92 -2.02 4.88
C GLU A 101 17.32 -2.09 6.36
N ALA A 102 16.74 -3.02 7.14
CA ALA A 102 17.13 -3.25 8.52
C ALA A 102 18.59 -3.74 8.64
N THR A 103 19.12 -4.37 7.59
CA THR A 103 20.53 -4.78 7.49
C THR A 103 21.43 -3.63 7.04
N VAL A 104 20.99 -2.78 6.10
CA VAL A 104 21.80 -1.67 5.58
C VAL A 104 21.85 -0.51 6.56
N TYR A 105 20.69 -0.09 7.09
CA TYR A 105 20.54 1.14 7.87
C TYR A 105 20.30 0.91 9.37
N GLY A 106 20.08 -0.34 9.79
CA GLY A 106 19.83 -0.71 11.19
C GLY A 106 20.90 -1.62 11.80
N ARG A 107 20.70 -1.99 13.06
CA ARG A 107 21.47 -3.03 13.78
C ARG A 107 20.59 -4.23 14.13
N ALA A 108 20.00 -4.84 13.11
CA ALA A 108 19.32 -6.11 13.31
C ALA A 108 20.32 -7.18 13.81
N PRO A 109 20.00 -7.97 14.85
CA PRO A 109 20.95 -8.83 15.57
C PRO A 109 21.45 -10.02 14.74
N LYS A 110 20.85 -10.30 13.58
CA LYS A 110 21.21 -11.42 12.72
C LYS A 110 21.15 -11.05 11.23
N ILE A 111 22.04 -11.69 10.46
CA ILE A 111 21.99 -11.71 9.00
C ILE A 111 20.70 -12.39 8.55
N ILE A 112 19.95 -11.74 7.63
CA ILE A 112 18.79 -12.33 6.95
C ILE A 112 19.18 -13.71 6.43
N ASP A 113 18.35 -14.71 6.71
CA ASP A 113 18.55 -16.06 6.17
C ASP A 113 18.58 -15.99 4.63
N THR A 114 19.75 -16.31 4.06
CA THR A 114 20.01 -16.17 2.63
C THR A 114 19.20 -17.15 1.80
N GLU A 115 18.89 -18.33 2.33
CA GLU A 115 18.03 -19.30 1.64
C GLU A 115 16.60 -18.77 1.57
N ARG A 116 16.12 -18.19 2.67
CA ARG A 116 14.78 -17.57 2.75
C ARG A 116 14.65 -16.38 1.81
N LEU A 117 15.66 -15.51 1.79
CA LEU A 117 15.72 -14.39 0.87
C LEU A 117 15.79 -14.88 -0.58
N SER A 118 16.58 -15.92 -0.89
CA SER A 118 16.62 -16.51 -2.23
C SER A 118 15.24 -16.98 -2.68
N LEU A 119 14.51 -17.70 -1.81
CA LEU A 119 13.15 -18.17 -2.13
C LEU A 119 12.18 -17.01 -2.38
N ALA A 120 12.30 -15.92 -1.62
CA ALA A 120 11.47 -14.74 -1.81
C ALA A 120 11.76 -14.05 -3.15
N ILE A 121 13.04 -13.86 -3.50
CA ILE A 121 13.43 -13.32 -4.81
C ILE A 121 12.93 -14.23 -5.93
N ASP A 122 13.16 -15.55 -5.85
CA ASP A 122 12.69 -16.51 -6.86
C ASP A 122 11.17 -16.45 -7.06
N ALA A 123 10.41 -16.24 -5.99
CA ALA A 123 8.97 -16.06 -6.07
C ALA A 123 8.59 -14.73 -6.75
N ILE A 124 9.21 -13.62 -6.38
CA ILE A 124 8.96 -12.28 -6.96
C ILE A 124 9.19 -12.28 -8.47
N GLU A 125 10.23 -12.96 -8.96
CA GLU A 125 10.55 -13.05 -10.39
C GLU A 125 9.43 -13.72 -11.23
N THR A 126 8.48 -14.42 -10.61
CA THR A 126 7.32 -15.01 -11.30
C THR A 126 6.18 -14.02 -11.57
N PHE A 127 6.32 -12.76 -11.13
CA PHE A 127 5.32 -11.70 -11.26
C PHE A 127 5.67 -10.65 -12.32
N HIS A 128 6.65 -10.92 -13.19
CA HIS A 128 6.89 -10.07 -14.36
C HIS A 128 5.74 -10.16 -15.36
N ASP A 129 5.42 -9.04 -16.01
CA ASP A 129 4.44 -9.02 -17.10
C ASP A 129 4.95 -9.82 -18.31
N HIS A 130 4.31 -10.95 -18.58
CA HIS A 130 4.61 -11.82 -19.71
C HIS A 130 4.03 -11.33 -21.04
N ASN A 131 3.28 -10.22 -21.04
CA ASN A 131 2.78 -9.59 -22.28
C ASN A 131 3.76 -8.60 -22.92
N GLN A 132 4.93 -8.39 -22.31
CA GLN A 132 5.98 -7.55 -22.89
C GLN A 132 6.71 -8.27 -24.03
N ASN A 133 6.88 -7.57 -25.16
CA ASN A 133 7.61 -8.09 -26.32
C ASN A 133 9.14 -8.02 -26.17
N GLU A 134 9.63 -7.31 -25.15
CA GLU A 134 11.04 -7.13 -24.86
C GLU A 134 11.40 -7.92 -23.59
N SER A 135 12.58 -8.55 -23.60
CA SER A 135 13.08 -9.27 -22.42
C SER A 135 13.53 -8.31 -21.32
N SER A 136 13.45 -8.79 -20.09
CA SER A 136 14.03 -8.15 -18.90
C SER A 136 13.50 -6.75 -18.60
N VAL A 137 12.26 -6.46 -19.01
CA VAL A 137 11.54 -5.25 -18.61
C VAL A 137 11.06 -5.44 -17.16
N PRO A 138 11.47 -4.57 -16.22
CA PRO A 138 11.11 -4.69 -14.81
C PRO A 138 9.66 -4.26 -14.51
N LEU A 139 8.71 -4.59 -15.40
CA LEU A 139 7.28 -4.30 -15.21
C LEU A 139 6.62 -5.48 -14.48
N MET A 140 6.03 -5.20 -13.32
CA MET A 140 5.51 -6.21 -12.40
C MET A 140 3.99 -6.17 -12.31
N THR A 141 3.39 -7.33 -12.02
CA THR A 141 1.97 -7.51 -11.73
C THR A 141 1.75 -7.87 -10.27
N PHE A 142 0.68 -7.37 -9.66
CA PHE A 142 0.29 -7.73 -8.29
C PHE A 142 0.09 -9.26 -8.09
N TRP A 143 -0.57 -9.93 -9.05
CA TRP A 143 -0.75 -11.39 -9.09
C TRP A 143 -0.02 -12.02 -10.26
N SER A 144 0.48 -13.25 -10.09
CA SER A 144 1.09 -14.01 -11.17
C SER A 144 0.13 -14.18 -12.36
N GLN A 145 0.66 -14.28 -13.57
CA GLN A 145 -0.16 -14.42 -14.76
C GLN A 145 -0.33 -15.88 -15.21
N ILE A 146 -1.49 -16.19 -15.76
CA ILE A 146 -1.76 -17.46 -16.45
C ILE A 146 -2.04 -17.16 -17.92
N TYR A 147 -1.47 -17.99 -18.80
CA TYR A 147 -1.70 -17.86 -20.24
C TYR A 147 -3.10 -18.33 -20.62
N ASN A 148 -3.88 -17.44 -21.24
CA ASN A 148 -5.18 -17.76 -21.79
C ASN A 148 -5.05 -18.16 -23.27
N GLN A 149 -5.22 -19.44 -23.57
CA GLN A 149 -5.11 -19.97 -24.93
C GLN A 149 -6.19 -19.43 -25.88
N THR A 150 -7.38 -19.11 -25.36
CA THR A 150 -8.49 -18.60 -26.18
C THR A 150 -8.26 -17.17 -26.63
N THR A 151 -7.74 -16.31 -25.74
CA THR A 151 -7.51 -14.89 -26.03
C THR A 151 -6.06 -14.58 -26.39
N ASN A 152 -5.18 -15.60 -26.36
CA ASN A 152 -3.76 -15.54 -26.69
C ASN A 152 -3.03 -14.42 -25.92
N ILE A 153 -3.27 -14.32 -24.61
CA ILE A 153 -2.73 -13.28 -23.72
C ILE A 153 -2.48 -13.85 -22.32
N TRP A 154 -1.50 -13.30 -21.61
CA TRP A 154 -1.28 -13.60 -20.19
C TRP A 154 -2.16 -12.71 -19.33
N GLN A 155 -2.89 -13.28 -18.38
CA GLN A 155 -3.84 -12.57 -17.52
C GLN A 155 -3.46 -12.74 -16.06
N SER A 156 -3.56 -11.67 -15.27
CA SER A 156 -3.45 -11.73 -13.81
C SER A 156 -4.44 -12.74 -13.23
N ALA A 157 -3.96 -13.59 -12.34
CA ALA A 157 -4.75 -14.68 -11.77
C ALA A 157 -4.56 -14.76 -10.25
N PRO A 158 -5.45 -14.15 -9.45
CA PRO A 158 -5.44 -14.39 -8.02
C PRO A 158 -5.96 -15.79 -7.72
N ASP A 159 -5.06 -16.76 -7.50
CA ASP A 159 -5.38 -18.19 -7.48
C ASP A 159 -6.60 -18.50 -6.59
N ASN A 160 -6.51 -18.14 -5.30
CA ASN A 160 -7.53 -18.49 -4.31
C ASN A 160 -8.83 -17.69 -4.46
N LEU A 161 -8.75 -16.40 -4.79
CA LEU A 161 -9.96 -15.59 -5.06
C LEU A 161 -10.69 -16.11 -6.30
N ARG A 162 -9.95 -16.50 -7.33
CA ARG A 162 -10.50 -17.09 -8.56
C ARG A 162 -11.24 -18.39 -8.25
N TYR A 163 -10.66 -19.32 -7.48
CA TYR A 163 -11.35 -20.57 -7.11
C TYR A 163 -12.63 -20.31 -6.32
N LEU A 164 -12.61 -19.34 -5.39
CA LEU A 164 -13.81 -18.97 -4.66
C LEU A 164 -14.91 -18.44 -5.59
N ILE A 165 -14.56 -17.71 -6.64
CA ILE A 165 -15.53 -17.18 -7.60
C ILE A 165 -16.03 -18.28 -8.56
N THR A 166 -15.17 -19.19 -9.00
CA THR A 166 -15.52 -20.24 -9.98
C THR A 166 -16.23 -21.43 -9.36
N ASP A 167 -15.90 -21.80 -8.12
CA ASP A 167 -16.43 -22.97 -7.40
C ASP A 167 -17.36 -22.53 -6.25
N PHE A 168 -18.00 -21.38 -6.46
CA PHE A 168 -18.71 -20.63 -5.43
C PHE A 168 -19.92 -21.37 -4.85
N ASP A 169 -20.67 -22.09 -5.67
CA ASP A 169 -21.91 -22.76 -5.25
C ASP A 169 -21.67 -23.91 -4.25
N ASP A 170 -20.63 -24.71 -4.44
CA ASP A 170 -20.25 -25.79 -3.51
C ASP A 170 -19.66 -25.23 -2.20
N SER A 171 -18.94 -24.11 -2.30
CA SER A 171 -18.34 -23.41 -1.16
C SER A 171 -19.38 -22.71 -0.28
N LEU A 172 -20.47 -22.22 -0.88
CA LEU A 172 -21.56 -21.52 -0.19
C LEU A 172 -22.30 -22.41 0.81
N LEU A 173 -22.53 -23.69 0.48
CA LEU A 173 -23.22 -24.63 1.36
C LEU A 173 -22.44 -24.84 2.67
N LEU A 174 -21.12 -24.94 2.56
CA LEU A 174 -20.24 -25.12 3.72
C LEU A 174 -20.09 -23.82 4.54
N ILE A 175 -20.05 -22.66 3.88
CA ILE A 175 -20.08 -21.35 4.54
C ILE A 175 -21.41 -21.20 5.30
N GLU A 176 -22.53 -21.54 4.69
CA GLU A 176 -23.84 -21.54 5.33
C GLU A 176 -23.86 -22.39 6.60
N ASP A 177 -23.32 -23.60 6.55
CA ASP A 177 -23.26 -24.51 7.69
C ASP A 177 -22.36 -23.98 8.82
N ILE A 178 -21.21 -23.36 8.49
CA ILE A 178 -20.34 -22.70 9.48
C ILE A 178 -21.06 -21.52 10.14
N LEU A 179 -21.72 -20.68 9.34
CA LEU A 179 -22.46 -19.52 9.85
C LEU A 179 -23.65 -19.96 10.73
N LYS A 180 -24.31 -21.08 10.40
CA LYS A 180 -25.37 -21.70 11.22
C LYS A 180 -24.82 -22.18 12.55
N LEU A 181 -23.67 -22.86 12.51
CA LEU A 181 -23.00 -23.37 13.70
C LEU A 181 -22.52 -22.25 14.64
N LEU A 182 -22.16 -21.09 14.08
CA LEU A 182 -21.79 -19.88 14.83
C LEU A 182 -22.99 -19.08 15.36
N GLY A 183 -24.23 -19.54 15.13
CA GLY A 183 -25.43 -18.90 15.66
C GLY A 183 -25.76 -17.55 15.02
N ILE A 184 -25.21 -17.27 13.83
CA ILE A 184 -25.52 -16.05 13.09
C ILE A 184 -26.97 -16.14 12.64
N LYS A 185 -27.81 -15.15 12.95
CA LYS A 185 -29.25 -15.23 12.64
C LYS A 185 -29.61 -14.79 11.21
N ASN A 186 -28.74 -13.99 10.58
CA ASN A 186 -28.96 -13.38 9.26
C ASN A 186 -28.11 -14.01 8.16
N ILE A 187 -27.96 -15.33 8.18
CA ILE A 187 -27.06 -16.10 7.31
C ILE A 187 -27.40 -15.90 5.84
N ALA A 188 -28.70 -15.90 5.51
CA ALA A 188 -29.16 -15.68 4.15
C ALA A 188 -28.72 -14.32 3.59
N GLN A 189 -28.82 -13.24 4.38
CA GLN A 189 -28.38 -11.91 3.95
C GLN A 189 -26.87 -11.83 3.77
N LEU A 190 -26.09 -12.50 4.64
CA LEU A 190 -24.64 -12.54 4.50
C LEU A 190 -24.22 -13.35 3.26
N ILE A 191 -24.87 -14.49 3.01
CA ILE A 191 -24.65 -15.30 1.80
C ILE A 191 -25.02 -14.54 0.54
N ASP A 192 -26.15 -13.84 0.51
CA ASP A 192 -26.57 -13.05 -0.65
C ASP A 192 -25.61 -11.87 -0.90
N LYS A 193 -25.10 -11.23 0.17
CA LYS A 193 -24.02 -10.23 0.04
C LYS A 193 -22.76 -10.82 -0.56
N ILE A 194 -22.30 -11.99 -0.08
CA ILE A 194 -21.12 -12.68 -0.61
C ILE A 194 -21.36 -13.08 -2.08
N ARG A 195 -22.55 -13.58 -2.43
CA ARG A 195 -22.94 -13.97 -3.79
C ARG A 195 -22.93 -12.79 -4.77
N THR A 196 -23.57 -11.70 -4.40
CA THR A 196 -23.62 -10.49 -5.22
C THR A 196 -22.22 -9.90 -5.43
N SER A 197 -21.37 -9.98 -4.40
CA SER A 197 -19.97 -9.54 -4.50
C SER A 197 -19.15 -10.47 -5.39
N SER A 198 -19.35 -11.79 -5.31
CA SER A 198 -18.67 -12.82 -6.14
C SER A 198 -18.84 -12.61 -7.65
N ALA A 199 -20.05 -12.29 -8.10
CA ALA A 199 -20.32 -12.00 -9.52
C ALA A 199 -19.58 -10.75 -10.01
N ALA A 200 -19.47 -9.70 -9.18
CA ALA A 200 -18.72 -8.50 -9.49
C ALA A 200 -17.19 -8.74 -9.48
N PHE A 201 -16.70 -9.68 -8.67
CA PHE A 201 -15.27 -9.95 -8.52
C PHE A 201 -14.61 -10.59 -9.75
N LYS A 202 -15.35 -11.39 -10.54
CA LYS A 202 -14.81 -12.08 -11.74
C LYS A 202 -14.18 -11.10 -12.74
N ASP A 203 -14.75 -9.91 -12.81
CA ASP A 203 -14.43 -8.87 -13.77
C ASP A 203 -13.38 -7.86 -13.27
N VAL A 204 -13.19 -7.80 -11.94
CA VAL A 204 -12.34 -6.82 -11.25
C VAL A 204 -10.91 -7.31 -11.02
N PHE A 205 -10.67 -8.64 -11.08
CA PHE A 205 -9.36 -9.23 -10.81
C PHE A 205 -8.45 -9.42 -12.03
N GLN A 206 -8.92 -9.00 -13.20
CA GLN A 206 -8.20 -9.01 -14.46
C GLN A 206 -7.45 -7.69 -14.70
N ILE A 207 -6.69 -7.27 -13.69
CA ILE A 207 -5.96 -5.99 -13.68
C ILE A 207 -4.66 -6.07 -14.51
N PRO A 208 -4.25 -4.95 -15.16
CA PRO A 208 -2.94 -4.86 -15.80
C PRO A 208 -1.80 -4.79 -14.78
N PRO A 209 -0.54 -4.84 -15.22
CA PRO A 209 0.61 -4.46 -14.40
C PRO A 209 0.45 -3.04 -13.84
N ASP A 210 1.10 -2.77 -12.71
CA ASP A 210 1.01 -1.48 -12.02
C ASP A 210 2.38 -0.93 -11.62
N PHE A 211 2.42 0.37 -11.39
CA PHE A 211 3.65 1.06 -11.03
C PHE A 211 3.99 0.97 -9.53
N ASP A 212 3.13 0.40 -8.70
CA ASP A 212 3.46 0.19 -7.30
C ASP A 212 4.42 -1.00 -7.15
N ASP A 213 3.97 -2.19 -7.55
CA ASP A 213 4.78 -3.42 -7.51
C ASP A 213 6.07 -3.27 -8.35
N THR A 214 5.96 -2.57 -9.47
CA THR A 214 7.11 -2.26 -10.34
C THR A 214 8.19 -1.45 -9.63
N TYR A 215 7.84 -0.31 -9.02
CA TYR A 215 8.85 0.54 -8.38
C TYR A 215 9.25 0.05 -6.97
N LEU A 216 8.43 -0.78 -6.32
CA LEU A 216 8.85 -1.63 -5.21
C LEU A 216 9.98 -2.57 -5.63
N ASN A 217 9.83 -3.26 -6.76
CA ASN A 217 10.85 -4.16 -7.29
C ASN A 217 12.15 -3.43 -7.66
N ILE A 218 12.05 -2.23 -8.24
CA ILE A 218 13.22 -1.36 -8.47
C ILE A 218 13.92 -1.03 -7.15
N GLY A 219 13.18 -0.64 -6.11
CA GLY A 219 13.71 -0.39 -4.78
C GLY A 219 14.41 -1.62 -4.18
N LEU A 220 13.82 -2.80 -4.34
CA LEU A 220 14.42 -4.08 -3.91
C LEU A 220 15.75 -4.34 -4.65
N GLY A 221 15.79 -4.12 -5.96
CA GLY A 221 17.01 -4.22 -6.77
C GLY A 221 18.14 -3.32 -6.28
N VAL A 222 17.82 -2.09 -5.85
CA VAL A 222 18.79 -1.19 -5.21
C VAL A 222 19.34 -1.77 -3.92
N GLN A 223 18.48 -2.30 -3.05
CA GLN A 223 18.93 -2.90 -1.77
C GLN A 223 19.83 -4.12 -2.02
N LEU A 224 19.49 -4.96 -3.00
CA LEU A 224 20.34 -6.08 -3.43
C LEU A 224 21.69 -5.59 -3.99
N LYS A 225 21.68 -4.52 -4.79
CA LYS A 225 22.92 -3.89 -5.32
C LYS A 225 23.81 -3.38 -4.20
N LEU A 226 23.23 -2.69 -3.21
CA LEU A 226 23.96 -2.19 -2.03
C LEU A 226 24.59 -3.32 -1.22
N LEU A 227 23.94 -4.48 -1.19
CA LEU A 227 24.38 -5.67 -0.47
C LEU A 227 25.02 -6.71 -1.40
N GLN A 228 25.46 -6.32 -2.62
CA GLN A 228 25.98 -7.27 -3.61
C GLN A 228 27.23 -8.01 -3.12
N ASP A 229 28.05 -7.41 -2.27
CA ASP A 229 29.23 -8.07 -1.69
C ASP A 229 28.83 -9.22 -0.75
N LYS A 230 27.64 -9.12 -0.15
CA LYS A 230 27.07 -10.11 0.76
C LYS A 230 26.18 -11.12 0.05
N TYR A 231 25.42 -10.67 -0.95
CA TYR A 231 24.45 -11.48 -1.70
C TYR A 231 24.66 -11.37 -3.22
N PRO A 232 25.85 -11.69 -3.76
CA PRO A 232 26.18 -11.43 -5.16
C PRO A 232 25.26 -12.21 -6.12
N SER A 233 24.95 -13.46 -5.77
CA SER A 233 24.07 -14.32 -6.59
C SER A 233 22.64 -13.81 -6.65
N LEU A 234 22.14 -13.16 -5.59
CA LEU A 234 20.77 -12.65 -5.54
C LEU A 234 20.65 -11.38 -6.38
N TYR A 235 21.63 -10.47 -6.28
CA TYR A 235 21.65 -9.29 -7.15
C TYR A 235 21.79 -9.67 -8.63
N LEU A 236 22.69 -10.59 -8.96
CA LEU A 236 22.85 -11.07 -10.34
C LEU A 236 21.59 -11.74 -10.87
N ARG A 237 20.86 -12.50 -10.03
CA ARG A 237 19.59 -13.12 -10.42
C ARG A 237 18.53 -12.06 -10.72
N TRP A 238 18.33 -11.11 -9.80
CA TRP A 238 17.41 -9.99 -10.02
C TRP A 238 17.76 -9.22 -11.30
N LEU A 239 19.06 -8.96 -11.55
CA LEU A 239 19.51 -8.22 -12.73
C LEU A 239 19.15 -8.90 -14.06
N GLN A 240 19.10 -10.23 -14.13
CA GLN A 240 18.83 -10.98 -15.37
C GLN A 240 17.47 -10.67 -16.00
N THR A 241 16.48 -10.34 -15.17
CA THR A 241 15.08 -10.13 -15.54
C THR A 241 14.65 -8.66 -15.39
N ASN A 242 15.52 -7.81 -14.86
CA ASN A 242 15.19 -6.41 -14.53
C ASN A 242 16.09 -5.37 -15.21
N SER A 243 16.88 -5.74 -16.22
CA SER A 243 17.91 -4.86 -16.78
C SER A 243 17.43 -3.79 -17.77
N ASN A 244 16.22 -3.85 -18.31
CA ASN A 244 15.75 -2.91 -19.34
C ASN A 244 15.08 -1.65 -18.75
N MET A 245 15.88 -0.81 -18.07
CA MET A 245 15.41 0.42 -17.40
C MET A 245 14.88 1.47 -18.39
N LYS A 246 15.47 1.55 -19.58
CA LYS A 246 15.00 2.44 -20.64
C LYS A 246 13.53 2.17 -20.97
N LYS A 247 13.18 0.89 -21.17
CA LYS A 247 11.80 0.51 -21.48
C LYS A 247 10.84 0.81 -20.33
N LEU A 248 11.27 0.60 -19.09
CA LEU A 248 10.46 0.98 -17.92
C LEU A 248 10.15 2.48 -17.91
N ILE A 249 11.14 3.32 -18.18
CA ILE A 249 10.96 4.79 -18.24
C ILE A 249 10.02 5.17 -19.40
N ASP A 250 10.20 4.57 -20.58
CA ASP A 250 9.31 4.79 -21.72
C ASP A 250 7.85 4.44 -21.38
N LEU A 251 7.62 3.30 -20.70
CA LEU A 251 6.28 2.89 -20.24
C LEU A 251 5.72 3.84 -19.17
N THR A 252 6.54 4.25 -18.20
CA THR A 252 6.15 5.20 -17.15
C THR A 252 5.69 6.52 -17.75
N LEU A 253 6.45 7.08 -18.70
CA LEU A 253 6.10 8.33 -19.38
C LEU A 253 4.92 8.18 -20.35
N ARG A 254 4.73 7.00 -20.93
CA ARG A 254 3.61 6.70 -21.83
C ARG A 254 2.28 6.71 -21.10
N TYR A 255 2.24 6.14 -19.89
CA TYR A 255 1.01 5.97 -19.09
C TYR A 255 0.76 7.08 -18.07
N ALA A 256 1.72 8.01 -17.90
CA ALA A 256 1.57 9.17 -17.04
C ALA A 256 0.44 10.10 -17.50
N TYR A 257 -0.27 10.66 -16.52
CA TYR A 257 -1.32 11.65 -16.73
C TYR A 257 -0.72 13.04 -16.98
N LYS A 258 -1.20 13.71 -18.03
CA LYS A 258 -0.75 15.01 -18.52
C LYS A 258 -2.00 15.85 -18.85
N PRO A 259 -2.52 16.67 -17.91
CA PRO A 259 -3.79 17.38 -18.09
C PRO A 259 -3.85 18.24 -19.36
N SER A 260 -2.74 18.87 -19.75
CA SER A 260 -2.66 19.73 -20.93
C SER A 260 -2.35 19.01 -22.24
N SER A 261 -2.13 17.69 -22.21
CA SER A 261 -1.88 16.91 -23.43
C SER A 261 -3.10 16.93 -24.35
N GLN A 262 -2.85 16.88 -25.66
CA GLN A 262 -3.90 16.70 -26.67
C GLN A 262 -4.21 15.21 -26.91
N ASN A 263 -3.43 14.31 -26.33
CA ASN A 263 -3.65 12.87 -26.43
C ASN A 263 -4.63 12.40 -25.35
N LEU A 264 -5.75 11.80 -25.76
CA LEU A 264 -6.78 11.27 -24.86
C LEU A 264 -6.21 10.24 -23.87
N ASP A 265 -5.24 9.42 -24.32
CA ASP A 265 -4.58 8.41 -23.48
C ASP A 265 -3.79 9.01 -22.31
N GLN A 266 -3.45 10.30 -22.38
CA GLN A 266 -2.62 10.98 -21.39
C GLN A 266 -3.39 12.06 -20.64
N ASN A 267 -4.40 12.68 -21.25
CA ASN A 267 -5.13 13.79 -20.64
C ASN A 267 -6.45 13.39 -19.97
N THR A 268 -6.83 12.11 -20.04
CA THR A 268 -8.07 11.61 -19.46
C THR A 268 -7.80 10.77 -18.22
N ILE A 269 -8.53 11.03 -17.14
CA ILE A 269 -8.35 10.37 -15.84
C ILE A 269 -9.69 10.01 -15.19
N ASP A 270 -9.64 9.08 -14.24
CA ASP A 270 -10.75 8.75 -13.35
C ASP A 270 -11.37 10.02 -12.72
N PRO A 271 -12.71 10.21 -12.79
CA PRO A 271 -13.40 11.37 -12.23
C PRO A 271 -13.16 11.59 -10.73
N ARG A 272 -12.94 10.53 -9.96
CA ARG A 272 -12.60 10.60 -8.53
C ARG A 272 -11.23 11.21 -8.34
N THR A 273 -10.26 10.79 -9.16
CA THR A 273 -8.92 11.38 -9.18
C THR A 273 -9.02 12.87 -9.47
N TYR A 274 -9.70 13.25 -10.58
CA TYR A 274 -9.85 14.66 -10.92
C TYR A 274 -10.52 15.47 -9.81
N PHE A 275 -11.58 14.93 -9.19
CA PHE A 275 -12.29 15.59 -8.09
C PHE A 275 -11.36 16.03 -6.96
N TRP A 276 -10.44 15.16 -6.51
CA TRP A 276 -9.56 15.48 -5.39
C TRP A 276 -8.31 16.28 -5.79
N ILE A 277 -7.77 16.08 -7.01
CA ILE A 277 -6.58 16.83 -7.50
C ILE A 277 -6.91 18.12 -8.25
N ARG A 278 -8.19 18.47 -8.45
CA ARG A 278 -8.59 19.56 -9.35
C ARG A 278 -7.82 20.86 -9.09
N ASP A 279 -7.72 21.26 -7.83
CA ASP A 279 -7.00 22.48 -7.44
C ASP A 279 -5.50 22.37 -7.76
N PHE A 280 -4.89 21.22 -7.54
CA PHE A 280 -3.50 20.96 -7.92
C PHE A 280 -3.32 21.08 -9.44
N VAL A 281 -4.21 20.50 -10.23
CA VAL A 281 -4.17 20.55 -11.71
C VAL A 281 -4.37 21.97 -12.23
N ARG A 282 -5.29 22.73 -11.65
CA ARG A 282 -5.49 24.17 -11.97
C ARG A 282 -4.18 24.94 -11.79
N ASP A 283 -3.52 24.73 -10.66
CA ASP A 283 -2.32 25.47 -10.29
C ASP A 283 -1.06 24.92 -11.01
N ASN A 284 -1.13 23.70 -11.56
CA ASN A 284 -0.03 23.00 -12.24
C ASN A 284 -0.50 22.35 -13.56
N PRO A 285 -0.94 23.12 -14.58
CA PRO A 285 -1.53 22.58 -15.81
C PRO A 285 -0.54 21.77 -16.68
N GLN A 286 0.76 21.95 -16.47
CA GLN A 286 1.83 21.23 -17.16
C GLN A 286 2.38 20.04 -16.35
N ALA A 287 1.70 19.65 -15.27
CA ALA A 287 2.10 18.51 -14.47
C ALA A 287 2.12 17.22 -15.30
N VAL A 288 3.11 16.38 -15.03
CA VAL A 288 3.17 14.99 -15.53
C VAL A 288 3.10 14.09 -14.31
N LEU A 289 2.02 13.35 -14.13
CA LEU A 289 1.78 12.62 -12.89
C LEU A 289 1.83 11.11 -13.14
N ALA A 290 2.62 10.41 -12.33
CA ALA A 290 2.57 8.96 -12.27
C ALA A 290 1.15 8.48 -11.96
N THR A 291 0.69 7.51 -12.73
CA THR A 291 -0.61 6.84 -12.57
C THR A 291 -0.42 5.47 -11.92
N THR A 292 -1.51 4.78 -11.59
CA THR A 292 -1.43 3.46 -10.95
C THR A 292 -1.10 2.36 -11.95
N TRP A 293 -1.82 2.31 -13.07
CA TRP A 293 -1.78 1.17 -14.00
C TRP A 293 -0.86 1.41 -15.20
N ALA A 294 -0.15 0.38 -15.65
CA ALA A 294 0.63 0.41 -16.89
C ALA A 294 -0.24 0.08 -18.11
N GLN A 295 -1.31 0.87 -18.31
CA GLN A 295 -2.26 0.73 -19.41
C GLN A 295 -2.91 2.09 -19.72
N ASN A 296 -3.33 2.30 -20.96
CA ASN A 296 -4.11 3.49 -21.38
C ASN A 296 -5.46 3.13 -22.02
N ILE A 297 -6.24 4.16 -22.39
CA ILE A 297 -7.59 3.99 -22.95
C ILE A 297 -7.55 3.20 -24.26
N THR A 298 -6.66 3.58 -25.18
CA THR A 298 -6.51 2.89 -26.47
C THR A 298 -6.24 1.40 -26.27
N GLU A 299 -5.36 1.05 -25.34
CA GLU A 299 -5.06 -0.35 -25.02
C GLU A 299 -6.26 -1.06 -24.41
N VAL A 300 -6.92 -0.47 -23.40
CA VAL A 300 -8.14 -1.04 -22.78
C VAL A 300 -9.20 -1.39 -23.82
N ARG A 301 -9.46 -0.51 -24.79
CA ARG A 301 -10.44 -0.80 -25.87
C ARG A 301 -10.12 -2.07 -26.65
N THR A 302 -8.82 -2.37 -26.80
CA THR A 302 -8.34 -3.50 -27.59
C THR A 302 -8.13 -4.78 -26.78
N ILE A 303 -7.90 -4.71 -25.47
CA ILE A 303 -7.55 -5.89 -24.66
C ILE A 303 -8.52 -6.18 -23.51
N ALA A 304 -9.48 -5.31 -23.21
CA ALA A 304 -10.49 -5.56 -22.17
C ALA A 304 -11.29 -6.84 -22.43
N HIS A 305 -11.75 -7.06 -23.67
CA HIS A 305 -12.45 -8.28 -24.06
C HIS A 305 -11.55 -9.53 -24.02
N ARG A 306 -10.23 -9.33 -23.98
CA ARG A 306 -9.23 -10.39 -23.80
C ARG A 306 -8.88 -10.58 -22.32
N GLY A 307 -9.58 -9.91 -21.41
CA GLY A 307 -9.47 -10.06 -19.96
C GLY A 307 -8.29 -9.35 -19.32
N ILE A 308 -7.89 -8.18 -19.83
CA ILE A 308 -7.01 -7.23 -19.14
C ILE A 308 -7.62 -5.84 -19.23
N ARG A 309 -7.97 -5.24 -18.09
CA ARG A 309 -8.50 -3.88 -18.05
C ARG A 309 -8.16 -3.17 -16.75
N MET A 310 -7.90 -1.87 -16.85
CA MET A 310 -7.92 -0.99 -15.70
C MET A 310 -9.29 -1.06 -15.02
N PRO A 311 -9.36 -1.02 -13.68
CA PRO A 311 -10.62 -0.83 -12.97
C PRO A 311 -11.40 0.35 -13.54
N PHE A 312 -12.66 0.12 -13.91
CA PHE A 312 -13.54 1.10 -14.58
C PHE A 312 -12.99 1.68 -15.90
N ASN A 313 -12.10 0.93 -16.58
CA ASN A 313 -11.55 1.24 -17.90
C ASN A 313 -10.75 2.57 -17.99
N LEU A 314 -10.37 3.13 -16.84
CA LEU A 314 -9.64 4.38 -16.74
C LEU A 314 -8.51 4.28 -15.73
N ASN A 315 -7.44 5.02 -16.01
CA ASN A 315 -6.35 5.12 -15.07
C ASN A 315 -6.70 6.12 -13.96
N ASN A 316 -6.03 5.99 -12.83
CA ASN A 316 -6.19 6.86 -11.67
C ASN A 316 -4.83 7.23 -11.10
N ILE A 317 -4.85 8.19 -10.18
CA ILE A 317 -3.68 8.57 -9.39
C ILE A 317 -3.98 8.27 -7.94
N ASP A 318 -3.19 7.37 -7.36
CA ASP A 318 -3.10 7.12 -5.94
C ASP A 318 -1.78 7.72 -5.42
N VAL A 319 -1.84 8.56 -4.38
CA VAL A 319 -0.66 9.26 -3.85
C VAL A 319 0.34 8.33 -3.19
N THR A 320 -0.11 7.16 -2.74
CA THR A 320 0.73 6.11 -2.16
C THR A 320 1.56 5.43 -3.23
N VAL A 321 0.94 5.11 -4.38
CA VAL A 321 1.64 4.61 -5.57
C VAL A 321 2.64 5.65 -6.05
N GLY A 322 2.22 6.92 -6.14
CA GLY A 322 3.11 8.03 -6.47
C GLY A 322 4.33 8.11 -5.56
N ALA A 323 4.16 7.90 -4.24
CA ALA A 323 5.25 7.88 -3.29
C ALA A 323 6.24 6.73 -3.54
N ASN A 324 5.76 5.54 -3.91
CA ASN A 324 6.62 4.41 -4.27
C ASN A 324 7.36 4.62 -5.59
N VAL A 325 6.69 5.19 -6.60
CA VAL A 325 7.32 5.59 -7.86
C VAL A 325 8.48 6.56 -7.59
N ILE A 326 8.25 7.59 -6.78
CA ILE A 326 9.29 8.55 -6.39
C ILE A 326 10.43 7.86 -5.62
N TYR A 327 10.13 6.94 -4.70
CA TYR A 327 11.17 6.18 -4.00
C TYR A 327 12.00 5.31 -4.94
N GLY A 328 11.36 4.56 -5.85
CA GLY A 328 12.06 3.71 -6.81
C GLY A 328 12.96 4.52 -7.75
N ILE A 329 12.48 5.65 -8.28
CA ILE A 329 13.28 6.57 -9.11
C ILE A 329 14.45 7.15 -8.30
N THR A 330 14.16 7.65 -7.09
CA THR A 330 15.17 8.28 -6.20
C THR A 330 16.31 7.31 -5.90
N SER A 331 15.96 6.09 -5.49
CA SER A 331 16.90 5.04 -5.15
C SER A 331 17.70 4.57 -6.38
N ALA A 332 17.03 4.34 -7.51
CA ALA A 332 17.70 3.92 -8.75
C ALA A 332 18.72 4.96 -9.24
N ILE A 333 18.42 6.26 -9.13
CA ILE A 333 19.35 7.32 -9.53
C ILE A 333 20.51 7.47 -8.55
N ILE A 334 20.25 7.52 -7.24
CA ILE A 334 21.29 7.75 -6.23
C ILE A 334 22.34 6.64 -6.22
N TYR A 335 21.93 5.41 -6.53
CA TYR A 335 22.79 4.24 -6.58
C TYR A 335 23.08 3.74 -7.99
N ASP A 336 22.61 4.45 -9.01
CA ASP A 336 22.86 4.19 -10.43
C ASP A 336 22.51 2.75 -10.86
N LEU A 337 21.30 2.32 -10.53
CA LEU A 337 20.84 0.97 -10.80
C LEU A 337 20.70 0.75 -12.32
N VAL A 338 21.58 -0.07 -12.91
CA VAL A 338 21.56 -0.37 -14.36
C VAL A 338 21.55 0.91 -15.21
N ASP A 339 22.48 1.81 -14.91
CA ASP A 339 22.70 3.07 -15.63
C ASP A 339 21.44 3.96 -15.69
N PHE A 340 20.55 3.88 -14.68
CA PHE A 340 19.28 4.60 -14.64
C PHE A 340 19.44 6.11 -14.91
N LYS A 341 20.58 6.70 -14.50
CA LYS A 341 20.88 8.11 -14.73
C LYS A 341 20.88 8.50 -16.21
N ASP A 342 21.34 7.61 -17.09
CA ASP A 342 21.43 7.88 -18.53
C ASP A 342 20.05 8.06 -19.17
N TYR A 343 19.02 7.53 -18.52
CA TYR A 343 17.64 7.58 -18.99
C TYR A 343 16.78 8.63 -18.25
N PHE A 344 17.33 9.32 -17.23
CA PHE A 344 16.62 10.33 -16.44
C PHE A 344 16.53 11.70 -17.15
N ASN A 345 15.87 11.67 -18.31
CA ASN A 345 15.67 12.81 -19.20
C ASN A 345 14.73 13.89 -18.61
N GLN A 346 14.53 14.99 -19.35
CA GLN A 346 13.72 16.13 -18.92
C GLN A 346 12.26 15.79 -18.63
N ASP A 347 11.66 14.87 -19.40
CA ASP A 347 10.27 14.45 -19.18
C ASP A 347 10.16 13.65 -17.87
N MET A 348 11.14 12.78 -17.60
CA MET A 348 11.21 12.03 -16.36
C MET A 348 11.46 12.93 -15.15
N GLN A 349 12.28 13.97 -15.31
CA GLN A 349 12.47 15.00 -14.27
C GLN A 349 11.18 15.79 -14.00
N THR A 350 10.41 16.10 -15.04
CA THR A 350 9.11 16.77 -14.91
C THR A 350 8.12 15.87 -14.17
N LEU A 351 8.08 14.57 -14.50
CA LEU A 351 7.24 13.58 -13.80
C LEU A 351 7.63 13.49 -12.33
N TYR A 352 8.93 13.29 -12.07
CA TYR A 352 9.48 13.17 -10.72
C TYR A 352 9.14 14.39 -9.85
N LEU A 353 9.35 15.59 -10.36
CA LEU A 353 9.00 16.82 -9.64
C LEU A 353 7.49 16.99 -9.44
N SER A 354 6.69 16.72 -10.46
CA SER A 354 5.24 16.93 -10.42
C SER A 354 4.57 15.96 -9.44
N THR A 355 4.94 14.68 -9.47
CA THR A 355 4.44 13.68 -8.52
C THR A 355 4.92 13.99 -7.11
N ALA A 356 6.18 14.39 -6.89
CA ALA A 356 6.64 14.83 -5.56
C ALA A 356 5.89 16.08 -5.06
N SER A 357 5.59 17.02 -5.97
CA SER A 357 4.80 18.22 -5.64
C SER A 357 3.36 17.85 -5.25
N LEU A 358 2.76 16.88 -5.93
CA LEU A 358 1.44 16.36 -5.57
C LEU A 358 1.47 15.68 -4.19
N ILE A 359 2.48 14.88 -3.88
CA ILE A 359 2.66 14.27 -2.55
C ILE A 359 2.73 15.35 -1.46
N ALA A 360 3.59 16.35 -1.64
CA ALA A 360 3.73 17.45 -0.70
C ALA A 360 2.43 18.26 -0.55
N TRP A 361 1.74 18.52 -1.66
CA TRP A 361 0.44 19.19 -1.65
C TRP A 361 -0.61 18.36 -0.90
N SER A 362 -0.65 17.04 -1.09
CA SER A 362 -1.58 16.13 -0.41
C SER A 362 -1.37 16.10 1.09
N ILE A 363 -0.12 16.09 1.56
CA ILE A 363 0.24 16.16 2.98
C ILE A 363 -0.25 17.50 3.57
N LYS A 364 0.14 18.61 2.94
CA LYS A 364 -0.18 19.97 3.41
C LYS A 364 -1.67 20.26 3.48
N ASN A 365 -2.45 19.69 2.57
CA ASN A 365 -3.90 19.90 2.52
C ASN A 365 -4.70 18.76 3.16
N SER A 366 -4.05 17.84 3.87
CA SER A 366 -4.69 16.65 4.48
C SER A 366 -5.64 15.93 3.50
N MET A 367 -5.22 15.83 2.23
CA MET A 367 -5.99 15.22 1.14
C MET A 367 -7.41 15.83 0.96
N LYS A 368 -7.56 17.15 1.21
CA LYS A 368 -8.77 17.99 1.01
C LYS A 368 -10.11 17.27 1.28
N ASN A 369 -10.21 16.61 2.43
CA ASN A 369 -11.41 15.97 2.98
C ASN A 369 -11.85 14.66 2.30
N ARG A 370 -11.13 14.16 1.30
CA ARG A 370 -11.40 12.87 0.62
C ARG A 370 -10.14 12.01 0.57
N PRO A 371 -9.57 11.61 1.74
CA PRO A 371 -8.40 10.75 1.78
C PRO A 371 -8.63 9.40 1.08
N ASP A 372 -9.87 8.91 1.08
CA ASP A 372 -10.28 7.70 0.37
C ASP A 372 -10.13 7.79 -1.16
N LEU A 373 -10.18 8.99 -1.73
CA LEU A 373 -9.96 9.22 -3.16
C LEU A 373 -8.49 9.53 -3.49
N ALA A 374 -7.74 10.10 -2.55
CA ALA A 374 -6.30 10.26 -2.70
C ALA A 374 -5.57 8.91 -2.58
N GLN A 375 -6.08 8.03 -1.72
CA GLN A 375 -5.55 6.71 -1.41
C GLN A 375 -6.54 5.62 -1.84
N VAL A 376 -6.85 5.59 -3.13
CA VAL A 376 -7.86 4.72 -3.73
C VAL A 376 -7.60 3.24 -3.49
N TYR A 377 -6.36 2.79 -3.36
CA TYR A 377 -6.03 1.38 -3.08
C TYR A 377 -5.36 1.20 -1.72
N TYR A 378 -4.69 2.21 -1.19
CA TYR A 378 -3.81 2.12 -0.02
C TYR A 378 -4.35 2.93 1.16
N PRO A 379 -5.44 2.50 1.82
CA PRO A 379 -6.20 3.35 2.74
C PRO A 379 -5.40 3.76 3.99
N SER A 380 -4.29 3.07 4.27
CA SER A 380 -3.44 3.43 5.40
C SER A 380 -2.65 4.70 5.14
N HIS A 381 -2.91 5.74 5.97
CA HIS A 381 -2.16 6.99 5.86
C HIS A 381 -0.68 6.81 6.21
N TYR A 382 -0.38 5.89 7.13
CA TYR A 382 0.98 5.61 7.57
C TYR A 382 1.84 4.98 6.46
N ASN A 383 1.26 4.16 5.56
CA ASN A 383 1.99 3.65 4.39
C ASN A 383 2.39 4.77 3.44
N PHE A 384 1.44 5.65 3.09
CA PHE A 384 1.71 6.80 2.24
C PHE A 384 2.84 7.66 2.79
N LEU A 385 2.77 8.00 4.06
CA LEU A 385 3.80 8.81 4.71
C LEU A 385 5.16 8.09 4.75
N TRP A 386 5.18 6.79 5.04
CA TRP A 386 6.43 6.02 5.08
C TRP A 386 7.11 5.91 3.71
N TYR A 387 6.34 5.68 2.65
CA TYR A 387 6.90 5.58 1.30
C TYR A 387 7.57 6.89 0.86
N GLY A 388 6.96 8.04 1.15
CA GLY A 388 7.57 9.33 0.85
C GLY A 388 8.76 9.67 1.76
N SER A 389 8.75 9.28 3.05
CA SER A 389 9.86 9.57 3.96
C SER A 389 11.14 8.84 3.56
N ARG A 390 11.02 7.63 2.96
CA ARG A 390 12.17 6.89 2.41
C ARG A 390 12.87 7.65 1.28
N SER A 391 12.10 8.34 0.44
CA SER A 391 12.68 9.22 -0.60
C SER A 391 13.45 10.38 0.02
N LEU A 392 12.86 11.05 1.02
CA LEU A 392 13.51 12.13 1.76
C LEU A 392 14.83 11.67 2.41
N PHE A 393 14.81 10.50 3.06
CA PHE A 393 15.99 9.91 3.69
C PHE A 393 17.14 9.71 2.69
N LEU A 394 16.85 9.14 1.52
CA LEU A 394 17.85 8.93 0.48
C LEU A 394 18.39 10.25 -0.11
N LEU A 395 17.51 11.24 -0.30
CA LEU A 395 17.92 12.57 -0.76
C LEU A 395 18.86 13.25 0.24
N GLU A 396 18.55 13.18 1.55
CA GLU A 396 19.44 13.69 2.59
C GLU A 396 20.78 12.96 2.57
N LEU A 397 20.78 11.63 2.50
CA LEU A 397 22.00 10.83 2.40
C LEU A 397 22.89 11.25 1.23
N ALA A 398 22.31 11.39 0.03
CA ALA A 398 23.04 11.78 -1.16
C ALA A 398 23.62 13.20 -1.05
N ARG A 399 22.88 14.14 -0.45
CA ARG A 399 23.36 15.50 -0.17
C ARG A 399 24.54 15.51 0.81
N ARG A 400 24.50 14.67 1.85
CA ARG A 400 25.61 14.54 2.83
C ARG A 400 26.86 13.91 2.24
N GLN A 401 26.69 13.05 1.24
CA GLN A 401 27.79 12.42 0.50
C GLN A 401 28.34 13.29 -0.64
N ASP A 402 27.87 14.53 -0.78
CA ASP A 402 28.24 15.46 -1.86
C ASP A 402 28.12 14.83 -3.26
N LYS A 403 27.10 13.97 -3.43
CA LYS A 403 26.81 13.38 -4.75
C LYS A 403 26.31 14.48 -5.67
N SER A 404 26.93 14.60 -6.85
CA SER A 404 26.38 15.43 -7.92
C SER A 404 25.02 14.86 -8.34
N LEU A 405 23.97 15.60 -7.99
CA LEU A 405 22.58 15.26 -8.32
C LEU A 405 21.98 16.35 -9.20
N PRO A 406 21.06 16.00 -10.12
CA PRO A 406 20.34 17.00 -10.91
C PRO A 406 19.57 17.98 -10.03
N ASP A 407 19.41 19.24 -10.45
CA ASP A 407 18.75 20.30 -9.67
C ASP A 407 17.34 19.93 -9.18
N VAL A 408 16.63 19.09 -9.93
CA VAL A 408 15.31 18.60 -9.53
C VAL A 408 15.33 17.87 -8.18
N PHE A 409 16.43 17.19 -7.82
CA PHE A 409 16.58 16.51 -6.53
C PHE A 409 16.62 17.50 -5.37
N ASN A 410 17.28 18.65 -5.56
CA ASN A 410 17.29 19.69 -4.54
C ASN A 410 15.89 20.29 -4.34
N ARG A 411 15.14 20.50 -5.42
CA ARG A 411 13.75 20.98 -5.35
C ARG A 411 12.84 19.98 -4.64
N VAL A 412 12.93 18.69 -5.00
CA VAL A 412 12.15 17.63 -4.35
C VAL A 412 12.54 17.47 -2.89
N TYR A 413 13.84 17.51 -2.56
CA TYR A 413 14.30 17.51 -1.18
C TYR A 413 13.70 18.67 -0.39
N SER A 414 13.74 19.90 -0.92
CA SER A 414 13.14 21.05 -0.24
C SER A 414 11.63 20.89 -0.02
N LEU A 415 10.90 20.39 -1.02
CA LEU A 415 9.45 20.14 -0.90
C LEU A 415 9.14 19.09 0.17
N LEU A 416 9.79 17.92 0.10
CA LEU A 416 9.53 16.82 1.03
C LEU A 416 10.03 17.14 2.44
N SER A 417 11.24 17.72 2.59
CA SER A 417 11.76 18.08 3.91
C SER A 417 10.87 19.08 4.64
N ASP A 418 10.32 20.07 3.94
CA ASP A 418 9.39 21.06 4.52
C ASP A 418 8.16 20.36 5.12
N VAL A 419 7.43 19.56 4.32
CA VAL A 419 6.16 18.94 4.77
C VAL A 419 6.40 17.81 5.78
N TYR A 420 7.47 17.02 5.64
CA TYR A 420 7.77 15.93 6.58
C TYR A 420 8.27 16.43 7.93
N ARG A 421 8.96 17.56 7.97
CA ARG A 421 9.46 18.14 9.23
C ARG A 421 8.51 19.16 9.85
N SER A 422 7.32 19.37 9.26
CA SER A 422 6.28 20.24 9.80
C SER A 422 4.91 19.55 9.85
N ASP A 423 4.22 19.43 8.71
CA ASP A 423 2.87 18.89 8.60
C ASP A 423 2.76 17.44 9.07
N VAL A 424 3.72 16.58 8.72
CA VAL A 424 3.71 15.16 9.16
C VAL A 424 3.93 15.03 10.67
N VAL A 425 4.79 15.86 11.26
CA VAL A 425 4.98 15.89 12.72
C VAL A 425 3.68 16.31 13.40
N LYS A 426 3.03 17.36 12.88
CA LYS A 426 1.74 17.81 13.38
C LYS A 426 0.69 16.70 13.29
N PHE A 427 0.62 15.98 12.17
CA PHE A 427 -0.26 14.83 12.01
C PHE A 427 -0.07 13.83 13.16
N PHE A 428 1.16 13.42 13.45
CA PHE A 428 1.40 12.49 14.56
C PHE A 428 1.06 13.07 15.94
N GLN A 429 1.35 14.35 16.18
CA GLN A 429 0.96 15.00 17.44
C GLN A 429 -0.56 15.01 17.64
N ASP A 430 -1.33 15.19 16.56
CA ASP A 430 -2.79 15.22 16.58
C ASP A 430 -3.40 13.79 16.69
N HIS A 431 -2.67 12.76 16.26
CA HIS A 431 -3.17 11.37 16.18
C HIS A 431 -2.58 10.42 17.23
N VAL A 432 -1.62 10.87 18.04
CA VAL A 432 -1.11 10.04 19.15
C VAL A 432 -2.23 9.75 20.16
N ARG A 433 -2.32 8.49 20.58
CA ARG A 433 -3.35 8.04 21.52
C ARG A 433 -3.18 8.65 22.91
N SER A 434 -4.15 8.40 23.78
CA SER A 434 -4.15 8.88 25.17
C SER A 434 -2.95 8.41 25.99
N ASP A 435 -2.33 7.29 25.60
CA ASP A 435 -1.07 6.79 26.18
C ASP A 435 0.19 7.56 25.74
N LYS A 436 0.03 8.54 24.83
CA LYS A 436 1.10 9.39 24.27
C LYS A 436 2.25 8.61 23.61
N SER A 437 1.98 7.38 23.19
CA SER A 437 3.01 6.44 22.75
C SER A 437 2.58 5.59 21.56
N SER A 438 1.28 5.33 21.36
CA SER A 438 0.78 4.50 20.27
C SER A 438 -0.15 5.24 19.32
N TYR A 439 -0.34 4.66 18.14
CA TYR A 439 -1.07 5.21 17.01
C TYR A 439 -2.00 4.14 16.44
N ASP A 440 -3.22 4.51 16.11
CA ASP A 440 -4.17 3.68 15.35
C ASP A 440 -4.37 4.32 13.97
N ASP A 441 -4.74 3.52 12.97
CA ASP A 441 -5.27 4.05 11.69
C ASP A 441 -6.80 3.96 11.71
N PHE A 442 -7.37 2.82 11.30
CA PHE A 442 -8.83 2.66 11.27
C PHE A 442 -9.33 1.25 11.61
N LEU A 443 -8.51 0.21 11.53
CA LEU A 443 -8.94 -1.16 11.82
C LEU A 443 -9.23 -1.32 13.32
N GLY A 444 -10.51 -1.55 13.64
CA GLY A 444 -10.97 -1.77 15.01
C GLY A 444 -11.05 -0.52 15.87
N THR A 445 -10.91 0.67 15.29
CA THR A 445 -11.01 1.93 16.05
C THR A 445 -12.45 2.25 16.46
N ASN A 446 -13.43 1.77 15.69
CA ASN A 446 -14.85 2.00 15.90
C ASN A 446 -15.62 0.78 16.45
N ASP A 447 -14.91 -0.23 16.96
CA ASP A 447 -15.56 -1.38 17.59
C ASP A 447 -16.26 -0.99 18.89
N THR A 448 -17.33 -1.72 19.20
CA THR A 448 -18.16 -1.54 20.38
C THR A 448 -18.32 -2.85 21.14
N ASN A 449 -18.58 -2.76 22.43
CA ASN A 449 -18.96 -3.93 23.22
C ASN A 449 -20.43 -4.30 23.03
N ILE A 450 -20.88 -5.35 23.74
CA ILE A 450 -22.26 -5.86 23.67
C ILE A 450 -23.34 -4.84 24.07
N PHE A 451 -22.96 -3.68 24.64
CA PHE A 451 -23.85 -2.59 25.01
C PHE A 451 -23.77 -1.40 24.05
N GLY A 452 -23.04 -1.52 22.94
CA GLY A 452 -22.85 -0.44 21.96
C GLY A 452 -21.89 0.66 22.42
N LYS A 453 -21.13 0.46 23.51
CA LYS A 453 -20.11 1.41 23.95
C LYS A 453 -18.82 1.16 23.19
N LEU A 454 -18.20 2.23 22.69
CA LEU A 454 -16.91 2.19 22.01
C LEU A 454 -15.84 1.49 22.87
N GLU A 455 -15.25 0.44 22.31
CA GLU A 455 -14.20 -0.38 22.93
C GLU A 455 -13.19 -0.80 21.83
N PRO A 456 -12.27 0.12 21.46
CA PRO A 456 -11.40 -0.09 20.30
C PRO A 456 -10.44 -1.26 20.49
N THR A 457 -10.46 -2.20 19.55
CA THR A 457 -9.56 -3.36 19.49
C THR A 457 -8.20 -2.99 18.88
N GLY A 458 -8.19 -2.04 17.93
CA GLY A 458 -7.00 -1.45 17.31
C GLY A 458 -6.09 -2.47 16.64
N GLU A 459 -6.61 -3.20 15.65
CA GLU A 459 -5.83 -4.28 15.02
C GLU A 459 -4.69 -3.80 14.12
N ASP A 460 -4.65 -2.52 13.74
CA ASP A 460 -3.51 -1.91 13.04
C ASP A 460 -2.53 -1.15 13.95
N ARG A 461 -2.76 -1.15 15.28
CA ARG A 461 -1.99 -0.33 16.23
C ARG A 461 -0.49 -0.61 16.20
N ILE A 462 -0.09 -1.88 16.10
CA ILE A 462 1.33 -2.26 15.99
C ILE A 462 1.93 -1.68 14.72
N PHE A 463 1.22 -1.82 13.60
CA PHE A 463 1.67 -1.36 12.30
C PHE A 463 1.82 0.15 12.26
N SER A 464 0.77 0.89 12.62
CA SER A 464 0.76 2.35 12.62
C SER A 464 1.82 2.92 13.55
N THR A 465 2.00 2.34 14.75
CA THR A 465 3.04 2.78 15.69
C THR A 465 4.45 2.53 15.16
N ALA A 466 4.71 1.36 14.57
CA ALA A 466 6.00 1.05 13.95
C ALA A 466 6.30 1.97 12.75
N GLN A 467 5.30 2.24 11.91
CA GLN A 467 5.45 3.15 10.77
C GLN A 467 5.74 4.58 11.23
N THR A 468 5.07 5.07 12.26
CA THR A 468 5.38 6.40 12.83
C THR A 468 6.86 6.50 13.21
N VAL A 469 7.42 5.48 13.87
CA VAL A 469 8.86 5.47 14.21
C VAL A 469 9.73 5.49 12.94
N ASN A 470 9.46 4.61 11.98
CA ASN A 470 10.22 4.56 10.72
C ASN A 470 10.17 5.90 9.96
N ILE A 471 9.00 6.56 9.92
CA ILE A 471 8.79 7.86 9.28
C ILE A 471 9.60 8.95 9.97
N LEU A 472 9.52 9.02 11.30
CA LEU A 472 10.23 10.03 12.09
C LEU A 472 11.75 9.86 11.98
N ILE A 473 12.25 8.63 12.06
CA ILE A 473 13.68 8.34 11.85
C ILE A 473 14.10 8.75 10.45
N ALA A 474 13.39 8.31 9.41
CA ALA A 474 13.72 8.64 8.02
C ALA A 474 13.70 10.16 7.73
N SER A 475 12.87 10.92 8.44
CA SER A 475 12.70 12.37 8.19
C SER A 475 13.72 13.24 8.93
N PHE A 476 14.24 12.76 10.06
CA PHE A 476 15.10 13.53 10.99
C PHE A 476 16.50 12.98 11.17
N THR A 477 16.87 11.95 10.39
CA THR A 477 18.21 11.34 10.44
C THR A 477 18.79 11.12 9.06
N TYR A 478 20.10 10.85 9.02
CA TYR A 478 20.82 10.38 7.84
C TYR A 478 21.76 9.25 8.23
N PHE A 479 22.08 8.38 7.28
CA PHE A 479 23.07 7.31 7.51
C PHE A 479 24.49 7.80 7.22
N ASP A 480 25.37 7.74 8.21
CA ASP A 480 26.80 8.01 8.00
C ASP A 480 27.50 6.71 7.58
N THR A 481 27.85 6.62 6.30
CA THR A 481 28.52 5.45 5.73
C THR A 481 29.90 5.19 6.31
N ASN A 482 30.54 6.17 6.95
CA ASN A 482 31.85 5.98 7.57
C ASN A 482 31.75 5.29 8.94
N THR A 483 30.72 5.63 9.72
CA THR A 483 30.51 5.04 11.05
C THR A 483 29.56 3.85 11.02
N GLY A 484 28.76 3.71 9.96
CA GLY A 484 27.67 2.73 9.85
C GLY A 484 26.50 3.05 10.77
N ARG A 485 26.32 4.31 11.18
CA ARG A 485 25.33 4.73 12.18
C ARG A 485 24.36 5.76 11.63
N LEU A 486 23.16 5.80 12.22
CA LEU A 486 22.18 6.84 11.94
C LEU A 486 22.46 8.07 12.81
N LYS A 487 22.54 9.24 12.19
CA LYS A 487 22.83 10.51 12.85
C LYS A 487 21.68 11.48 12.75
N TRP A 488 21.44 12.22 13.83
CA TRP A 488 20.43 13.27 13.87
C TRP A 488 20.78 14.47 12.98
N ILE A 489 19.75 15.05 12.38
CA ILE A 489 19.83 16.34 11.71
C ILE A 489 19.66 17.43 12.78
N THR A 490 20.78 17.99 13.25
CA THR A 490 20.85 18.79 14.49
C THR A 490 20.30 20.21 14.40
N ASN A 491 20.03 20.72 13.20
CA ASN A 491 19.51 22.07 12.98
C ASN A 491 17.97 22.16 13.03
N GLU A 492 17.29 21.09 13.45
CA GLU A 492 15.83 21.02 13.48
C GLU A 492 15.24 21.45 14.83
N LYS A 493 14.36 22.46 14.80
CA LYS A 493 13.76 23.04 16.02
C LYS A 493 12.91 22.05 16.83
N GLN A 494 12.38 21.02 16.19
CA GLN A 494 11.48 20.04 16.79
C GLN A 494 12.21 18.78 17.29
N LEU A 495 13.54 18.71 17.17
CA LEU A 495 14.31 17.49 17.40
C LEU A 495 14.03 16.82 18.76
N ASP A 496 13.96 17.57 19.85
CA ASP A 496 13.67 17.02 21.17
C ASP A 496 12.27 16.38 21.25
N THR A 497 11.29 17.01 20.60
CA THR A 497 9.93 16.46 20.52
C THR A 497 9.93 15.15 19.73
N ILE A 498 10.67 15.10 18.62
CA ILE A 498 10.82 13.89 17.81
C ILE A 498 11.48 12.76 18.60
N LYS A 499 12.57 13.07 19.32
CA LYS A 499 13.26 12.10 20.19
C LYS A 499 12.30 11.51 21.23
N ILE A 500 11.48 12.34 21.88
CA ILE A 500 10.48 11.88 22.86
C ILE A 500 9.43 10.97 22.20
N MET A 501 8.89 11.38 21.04
CA MET A 501 7.88 10.59 20.33
C MET A 501 8.43 9.21 19.93
N ILE A 502 9.65 9.15 19.41
CA ILE A 502 10.32 7.89 19.06
C ILE A 502 10.54 7.03 20.32
N ASN A 503 11.13 7.58 21.37
CA ASN A 503 11.42 6.84 22.60
C ASN A 503 10.15 6.23 23.24
N ASN A 504 9.06 7.01 23.30
CA ASN A 504 7.77 6.54 23.82
C ASN A 504 7.22 5.40 22.95
N SER A 505 7.22 5.57 21.63
CA SER A 505 6.70 4.58 20.69
C SER A 505 7.52 3.29 20.70
N ILE A 506 8.85 3.38 20.78
CA ILE A 506 9.74 2.22 20.92
C ILE A 506 9.48 1.47 22.22
N SER A 507 9.39 2.19 23.34
CA SER A 507 9.08 1.58 24.65
C SER A 507 7.73 0.85 24.59
N TRP A 508 6.73 1.48 23.97
CA TRP A 508 5.42 0.87 23.77
C TRP A 508 5.49 -0.38 22.89
N LEU A 509 6.22 -0.35 21.77
CA LEU A 509 6.39 -1.51 20.88
C LEU A 509 7.09 -2.68 21.59
N LEU A 510 8.14 -2.41 22.37
CA LEU A 510 8.84 -3.45 23.15
C LEU A 510 7.89 -4.16 24.14
N GLU A 511 6.96 -3.41 24.72
CA GLU A 511 5.97 -3.98 25.65
C GLU A 511 4.78 -4.65 24.96
N ASN A 512 4.39 -4.22 23.75
CA ASN A 512 3.09 -4.52 23.17
C ASN A 512 3.10 -5.20 21.80
N ALA A 513 4.25 -5.31 21.12
CA ALA A 513 4.37 -5.88 19.76
C ALA A 513 3.76 -7.29 19.61
N PHE A 514 3.60 -8.04 20.70
CA PHE A 514 3.04 -9.40 20.70
C PHE A 514 1.71 -9.54 21.47
N LYS A 515 1.12 -8.42 21.92
CA LYS A 515 -0.14 -8.42 22.70
C LYS A 515 -1.36 -8.11 21.85
N TYR A 516 -1.19 -7.36 20.76
CA TYR A 516 -2.26 -6.97 19.85
C TYR A 516 -2.24 -7.80 18.58
N GLN A 517 -3.36 -7.81 17.85
CA GLN A 517 -3.36 -8.33 16.48
C GLN A 517 -2.41 -7.46 15.64
N PRO A 518 -1.52 -8.06 14.84
CA PRO A 518 -0.58 -7.32 14.00
C PRO A 518 -1.15 -7.14 12.59
N PHE A 519 -2.44 -6.81 12.46
CA PHE A 519 -3.01 -6.56 11.14
C PHE A 519 -2.49 -5.24 10.58
N ASN A 520 -2.65 -5.09 9.28
CA ASN A 520 -2.52 -3.84 8.57
C ASN A 520 -3.52 -3.85 7.42
N CYS A 521 -3.70 -2.69 6.79
CA CYS A 521 -4.45 -2.56 5.56
C CYS A 521 -3.52 -2.01 4.50
N PHE A 522 -2.62 -2.87 4.01
CA PHE A 522 -1.62 -2.43 3.04
C PHE A 522 -2.19 -2.27 1.62
N PHE A 523 -3.34 -2.88 1.31
CA PHE A 523 -4.02 -2.72 0.02
C PHE A 523 -5.52 -2.99 0.21
N SER A 524 -6.35 -2.50 -0.70
CA SER A 524 -7.82 -2.63 -0.64
C SER A 524 -8.44 -2.49 -2.03
N GLY A 525 -9.69 -2.91 -2.16
CA GLY A 525 -10.47 -2.61 -3.37
C GLY A 525 -10.64 -1.10 -3.57
N SER A 526 -10.67 -0.65 -4.83
CA SER A 526 -10.82 0.77 -5.18
C SER A 526 -12.17 1.40 -4.79
N VAL A 527 -13.13 0.60 -4.33
CA VAL A 527 -14.46 1.02 -3.93
C VAL A 527 -14.76 0.45 -2.54
N LYS A 528 -14.91 1.33 -1.56
CA LYS A 528 -15.27 1.00 -0.17
C LYS A 528 -16.77 1.15 0.12
N GLY A 529 -17.52 1.62 -0.88
CA GLY A 529 -18.97 1.77 -0.80
C GLY A 529 -19.53 2.46 -2.03
N PHE A 530 -20.86 2.49 -2.13
CA PHE A 530 -21.57 3.06 -3.28
C PHE A 530 -21.13 4.48 -3.64
N ASN A 531 -20.88 5.33 -2.63
CA ASN A 531 -20.47 6.73 -2.80
C ASN A 531 -19.04 6.92 -3.35
N GLN A 532 -18.31 5.84 -3.59
CA GLN A 532 -16.95 5.86 -4.14
C GLN A 532 -16.87 5.29 -5.56
N LEU A 533 -18.01 5.00 -6.19
CA LEU A 533 -18.02 4.67 -7.61
C LEU A 533 -17.69 5.92 -8.44
N PRO A 534 -16.86 5.79 -9.49
CA PRO A 534 -16.40 6.95 -10.26
C PRO A 534 -17.50 7.67 -11.03
N PHE A 535 -18.59 6.96 -11.36
CA PHE A 535 -19.68 7.46 -12.18
C PHE A 535 -20.47 8.62 -11.56
N TRP A 536 -20.35 8.81 -10.24
CA TRP A 536 -21.08 9.86 -9.51
C TRP A 536 -20.37 11.21 -9.51
N TYR A 537 -19.17 11.29 -10.08
CA TYR A 537 -18.33 12.49 -10.04
C TYR A 537 -18.35 13.22 -11.40
N PRO A 538 -18.10 14.54 -11.43
CA PRO A 538 -18.03 15.31 -12.67
C PRO A 538 -17.14 14.66 -13.74
N ALA A 539 -17.70 14.47 -14.93
CA ALA A 539 -17.00 13.91 -16.09
C ALA A 539 -17.35 14.70 -17.36
N ASN A 540 -16.48 14.67 -18.36
CA ASN A 540 -16.71 15.29 -19.68
C ASN A 540 -16.42 14.33 -20.86
N ILE A 541 -16.08 13.07 -20.55
CA ILE A 541 -15.97 11.97 -21.50
C ILE A 541 -16.96 10.88 -21.09
N TYR A 542 -17.87 10.53 -22.02
CA TYR A 542 -18.87 9.48 -21.85
C TYR A 542 -18.89 8.62 -23.13
N GLN A 543 -18.18 7.49 -23.10
CA GLN A 543 -17.98 6.63 -24.28
C GLN A 543 -18.06 5.16 -23.90
N PHE A 544 -18.60 4.31 -24.77
CA PHE A 544 -18.43 2.86 -24.65
C PHE A 544 -17.01 2.44 -25.07
N LEU A 545 -16.60 1.23 -24.71
CA LEU A 545 -15.30 0.66 -25.13
C LEU A 545 -15.11 0.60 -26.66
N ASN A 546 -16.20 0.54 -27.44
CA ASN A 546 -16.14 0.61 -28.90
C ASN A 546 -15.92 2.05 -29.45
N GLY A 547 -15.83 3.05 -28.57
CA GLY A 547 -15.61 4.46 -28.91
C GLY A 547 -16.89 5.27 -29.19
N THR A 548 -18.07 4.66 -29.17
CA THR A 548 -19.33 5.41 -29.36
C THR A 548 -19.67 6.24 -28.13
N THR A 549 -20.01 7.50 -28.33
CA THR A 549 -20.43 8.41 -27.25
C THR A 549 -21.86 8.13 -26.81
N PHE A 550 -22.15 8.31 -25.53
CA PHE A 550 -23.51 8.21 -25.00
C PHE A 550 -23.86 9.42 -24.14
N ASP A 551 -25.17 9.64 -23.96
CA ASP A 551 -25.71 10.69 -23.11
C ASP A 551 -25.95 10.14 -21.69
N PRO A 552 -25.27 10.66 -20.65
CA PRO A 552 -25.48 10.20 -19.28
C PRO A 552 -26.88 10.47 -18.73
N ASP A 553 -27.62 11.46 -19.27
CA ASP A 553 -28.99 11.79 -18.81
C ASP A 553 -30.04 10.81 -19.35
N HIS A 554 -29.71 10.09 -20.42
CA HIS A 554 -30.56 9.09 -21.07
C HIS A 554 -29.95 7.68 -21.05
N PHE A 555 -29.03 7.42 -20.11
CA PHE A 555 -28.37 6.12 -20.00
C PHE A 555 -29.35 5.05 -19.51
N ASP A 556 -29.51 3.99 -20.29
CA ASP A 556 -30.42 2.89 -19.99
C ASP A 556 -29.70 1.83 -19.15
N THR A 557 -29.77 1.97 -17.83
CA THR A 557 -29.14 1.03 -16.89
C THR A 557 -29.73 -0.38 -16.92
N GLU A 558 -30.88 -0.60 -17.58
CA GLU A 558 -31.47 -1.95 -17.72
C GLU A 558 -30.82 -2.73 -18.86
N ASN A 559 -30.40 -2.05 -19.93
CA ASN A 559 -29.84 -2.68 -21.13
C ASN A 559 -28.35 -2.37 -21.35
N GLN A 560 -27.76 -1.45 -20.60
CA GLN A 560 -26.37 -0.99 -20.74
C GLN A 560 -25.59 -1.13 -19.45
N SER A 561 -24.33 -1.55 -19.57
CA SER A 561 -23.42 -1.73 -18.44
C SER A 561 -22.43 -0.57 -18.34
N LEU A 562 -22.37 0.09 -17.18
CA LEU A 562 -21.33 1.09 -16.88
C LEU A 562 -19.93 0.47 -16.81
N MET A 563 -19.82 -0.85 -16.64
CA MET A 563 -18.54 -1.56 -16.66
C MET A 563 -17.94 -1.68 -18.08
N ASP A 564 -18.74 -1.46 -19.12
CA ASP A 564 -18.31 -1.41 -20.52
C ASP A 564 -18.17 0.03 -21.05
N SER A 565 -18.18 0.99 -20.12
CA SER A 565 -18.08 2.41 -20.39
C SER A 565 -16.76 3.00 -19.90
N ILE A 566 -16.39 4.11 -20.52
CA ILE A 566 -15.32 5.04 -20.17
C ILE A 566 -16.02 6.33 -19.76
N VAL A 567 -16.04 6.60 -18.44
CA VAL A 567 -16.59 7.82 -17.85
C VAL A 567 -15.46 8.58 -17.17
N GLY A 568 -14.95 9.62 -17.82
CA GLY A 568 -13.67 10.25 -17.45
C GLY A 568 -13.67 11.77 -17.55
N VAL A 569 -12.61 12.37 -16.99
CA VAL A 569 -12.31 13.79 -17.15
C VAL A 569 -11.10 13.94 -18.06
N SER A 570 -11.31 14.54 -19.22
CA SER A 570 -10.28 14.99 -20.15
C SER A 570 -9.95 16.45 -19.88
N GLY A 571 -8.68 16.73 -19.60
CA GLY A 571 -8.14 18.08 -19.44
C GLY A 571 -8.59 18.79 -18.17
N TYR A 572 -8.73 20.12 -18.25
CA TYR A 572 -9.17 20.97 -17.14
C TYR A 572 -10.58 21.50 -17.38
N ILE A 573 -11.45 21.33 -16.39
CA ILE A 573 -12.81 21.87 -16.33
C ILE A 573 -12.78 23.19 -15.54
N ASP A 574 -13.19 24.28 -16.19
CA ASP A 574 -13.25 25.61 -15.58
C ASP A 574 -14.18 25.65 -14.36
N GLU A 575 -13.97 26.62 -13.47
CA GLU A 575 -14.69 26.74 -12.19
C GLU A 575 -16.21 26.78 -12.36
N THR A 576 -16.70 27.60 -13.28
CA THR A 576 -18.15 27.79 -13.45
C THR A 576 -18.81 26.52 -13.97
N THR A 577 -18.17 25.83 -14.92
CA THR A 577 -18.66 24.54 -15.43
C THR A 577 -18.58 23.47 -14.35
N TYR A 578 -17.50 23.41 -13.58
CA TYR A 578 -17.30 22.42 -12.53
C TYR A 578 -18.32 22.57 -11.41
N GLU A 579 -18.57 23.79 -10.93
CA GLU A 579 -19.58 24.07 -9.89
C GLU A 579 -21.00 23.72 -10.34
N ARG A 580 -21.31 23.86 -11.64
CA ARG A 580 -22.56 23.34 -12.19
C ARG A 580 -22.59 21.81 -12.18
N MET A 581 -21.49 21.17 -12.58
CA MET A 581 -21.38 19.70 -12.64
C MET A 581 -21.40 19.03 -11.27
N ILE A 582 -20.82 19.63 -10.23
CA ILE A 582 -20.87 19.06 -8.88
C ILE A 582 -22.29 19.13 -8.29
N SER A 583 -23.05 20.16 -8.69
CA SER A 583 -24.43 20.42 -8.25
C SER A 583 -25.48 19.57 -8.96
N GLN A 584 -25.16 19.02 -10.14
CA GLN A 584 -26.07 18.17 -10.90
C GLN A 584 -25.98 16.70 -10.44
N LYS A 585 -27.01 15.93 -10.77
CA LYS A 585 -26.97 14.47 -10.61
C LYS A 585 -26.27 13.85 -11.80
N HIS A 586 -25.44 12.84 -11.56
CA HIS A 586 -24.80 12.00 -12.58
C HIS A 586 -25.46 10.63 -12.51
N PHE A 587 -26.09 10.17 -13.60
CA PHE A 587 -26.89 8.93 -13.62
C PHE A 587 -27.90 8.87 -12.46
N ASN A 588 -28.60 9.97 -12.21
CA ASN A 588 -29.57 10.15 -11.10
C ASN A 588 -28.99 10.10 -9.68
N VAL A 589 -27.67 10.10 -9.51
CA VAL A 589 -26.98 10.11 -8.20
C VAL A 589 -26.28 11.45 -7.98
N SER A 590 -26.39 12.04 -6.78
CA SER A 590 -25.67 13.27 -6.43
C SER A 590 -24.19 13.00 -6.19
N THR A 591 -23.32 13.93 -6.56
CA THR A 591 -21.87 13.83 -6.28
C THR A 591 -21.60 13.72 -4.78
N PRO A 592 -20.94 12.64 -4.31
CA PRO A 592 -20.57 12.53 -2.90
C PRO A 592 -19.40 13.47 -2.58
N THR A 593 -19.64 14.48 -1.73
CA THR A 593 -18.65 15.51 -1.42
C THR A 593 -17.92 15.31 -0.09
N THR A 594 -18.40 14.43 0.78
CA THR A 594 -17.82 14.18 2.11
C THR A 594 -17.36 12.73 2.26
N PHE A 595 -16.21 12.54 2.92
CA PHE A 595 -15.78 11.23 3.39
C PHE A 595 -16.19 11.04 4.85
N ASN A 596 -16.94 9.97 5.13
CA ASN A 596 -17.46 9.69 6.46
C ASN A 596 -16.56 8.72 7.26
N GLY A 597 -15.38 8.36 6.74
CA GLY A 597 -14.47 7.36 7.31
C GLY A 597 -14.60 5.99 6.67
N TYR A 598 -13.65 5.10 6.99
CA TYR A 598 -13.66 3.70 6.53
C TYR A 598 -14.67 2.83 7.31
N ASN A 599 -15.00 3.23 8.54
CA ASN A 599 -15.91 2.52 9.43
C ASN A 599 -17.32 3.15 9.40
N VAL A 600 -18.02 3.03 8.28
CA VAL A 600 -19.36 3.60 8.08
C VAL A 600 -20.41 2.52 7.83
N PRO A 601 -21.65 2.64 8.34
CA PRO A 601 -22.66 1.59 8.16
C PRO A 601 -22.87 1.26 6.67
N GLY A 602 -22.72 -0.02 6.30
CA GLY A 602 -22.80 -0.49 4.92
C GLY A 602 -21.56 -0.25 4.05
N GLY A 603 -20.47 0.28 4.62
CA GLY A 603 -19.17 0.45 3.96
C GLY A 603 -18.25 -0.74 4.17
N GLU A 604 -18.72 -1.95 3.88
CA GLU A 604 -17.89 -3.17 3.99
C GLU A 604 -17.04 -3.34 2.72
N PHE A 605 -15.73 -3.57 2.86
CA PHE A 605 -14.84 -3.71 1.71
C PHE A 605 -13.72 -4.72 1.93
N PRO A 606 -13.20 -5.35 0.85
CA PRO A 606 -12.05 -6.24 0.97
C PRO A 606 -10.77 -5.43 1.18
N PHE A 607 -9.96 -5.91 2.13
CA PHE A 607 -8.63 -5.40 2.37
C PHE A 607 -7.60 -6.52 2.50
N TRP A 608 -6.36 -6.17 2.22
CA TRP A 608 -5.21 -7.06 2.32
C TRP A 608 -4.40 -6.72 3.55
N SER A 609 -4.08 -7.78 4.30
CA SER A 609 -3.29 -7.72 5.52
C SER A 609 -2.17 -8.73 5.46
N SER A 610 -1.01 -8.37 6.02
CA SER A 610 0.11 -9.30 6.18
C SER A 610 0.74 -9.11 7.56
N GLN A 611 0.52 -10.07 8.45
CA GLN A 611 1.17 -10.11 9.75
C GLN A 611 2.70 -10.11 9.67
N PRO A 612 3.38 -10.91 8.81
CA PRO A 612 4.83 -10.81 8.69
C PRO A 612 5.29 -9.45 8.17
N TYR A 613 4.48 -8.73 7.40
CA TYR A 613 4.79 -7.35 7.02
C TYR A 613 4.77 -6.41 8.23
N THR A 614 3.75 -6.49 9.09
CA THR A 614 3.72 -5.74 10.37
C THR A 614 4.91 -6.05 11.26
N HIS A 615 5.26 -7.33 11.40
CA HIS A 615 6.45 -7.73 12.15
C HIS A 615 7.74 -7.18 11.52
N SER A 616 7.83 -7.14 10.18
CA SER A 616 9.01 -6.63 9.47
C SER A 616 9.18 -5.12 9.68
N VAL A 617 8.13 -4.32 9.57
CA VAL A 617 8.23 -2.86 9.80
C VAL A 617 8.50 -2.54 11.27
N THR A 618 8.03 -3.38 12.19
CA THR A 618 8.36 -3.28 13.63
C THR A 618 9.83 -3.61 13.87
N LEU A 619 10.35 -4.65 13.21
CA LEU A 619 11.78 -5.00 13.26
C LEU A 619 12.64 -3.86 12.73
N LEU A 620 12.26 -3.24 11.61
CA LEU A 620 12.97 -2.08 11.06
C LEU A 620 13.01 -0.91 12.03
N ALA A 621 11.88 -0.56 12.65
CA ALA A 621 11.81 0.52 13.62
C ALA A 621 12.78 0.30 14.80
N LEU A 622 12.79 -0.92 15.35
CA LEU A 622 13.70 -1.30 16.43
C LEU A 622 15.16 -1.33 15.96
N ALA A 623 15.44 -1.88 14.79
CA ALA A 623 16.79 -1.98 14.25
C ALA A 623 17.40 -0.61 13.93
N GLN A 624 16.61 0.31 13.38
CA GLN A 624 17.02 1.68 13.12
C GLN A 624 17.22 2.44 14.44
N TYR A 625 16.29 2.31 15.39
CA TYR A 625 16.43 2.93 16.70
C TYR A 625 17.72 2.49 17.41
N ASN A 626 18.03 1.19 17.39
CA ASN A 626 19.27 0.64 17.96
C ASN A 626 20.55 1.09 17.22
N ASN A 627 20.41 1.66 16.02
CA ASN A 627 21.52 2.21 15.23
C ASN A 627 21.65 3.74 15.33
N LEU A 628 20.75 4.42 16.05
CA LEU A 628 20.86 5.85 16.29
C LEU A 628 22.08 6.15 17.17
N ASP A 629 22.86 7.16 16.77
CA ASP A 629 23.85 7.78 17.64
C ASP A 629 23.14 8.55 18.77
N ASP A 630 23.66 8.39 19.98
CA ASP A 630 23.19 9.07 21.21
C ASP A 630 23.19 10.61 21.08
#